data_AF-A0A352HSW3-F1
#
_entry.id   AF-A0A352HSW3-F1
#
_cell.length_a   1.000
_cell.length_b   1.000
_cell.length_c   1.000
_cell.angle_alpha   90.00
_cell.angle_beta   90.00
_cell.angle_gamma   90.00
#
_symmetry.space_group_name_H-M   'P 1'
#
loop_
_entity.id
_entity.type
_entity.pdbx_description
1 polymer ?
#
loop_
_entity_poly.entity_id
_entity_poly.type
_entity_poly.pdbx_seq_one_letter_code
_entity_poly.pdbx_strand_id
1 'polypeptide(L)' 'DALPADGLALVNNDFEYCANREVTNVPVIRYAVSSPDGAQFTARDIKYSHSGTTFTVEGPEGFSLEL' A
#
# COMPACT_ATOMS: atom_id res chain seq x y z
N ASP A 1 19.98 0.19 -2.13
CA ASP A 1 19.89 0.10 -3.59
C ASP A 1 20.36 -1.30 -4.00
N ALA A 2 19.56 -2.30 -3.67
CA ALA A 2 19.95 -3.72 -3.72
C ALA A 2 18.91 -4.58 -4.47
N LEU A 3 17.86 -3.94 -4.98
CA LEU A 3 16.87 -4.61 -5.78
C LEU A 3 17.43 -4.81 -7.20
N PRO A 4 17.15 -5.94 -7.85
CA PRO A 4 17.46 -6.13 -9.27
C PRO A 4 16.87 -5.02 -10.15
N ALA A 5 17.41 -4.85 -11.35
CA ALA A 5 16.96 -3.81 -12.28
C ALA A 5 15.47 -3.95 -12.69
N ASP A 6 14.95 -5.17 -12.68
CA ASP A 6 13.54 -5.53 -12.92
C ASP A 6 12.75 -5.71 -11.60
N GLY A 7 13.33 -5.33 -10.48
CA GLY A 7 12.70 -5.41 -9.17
C GLY A 7 11.55 -4.41 -8.99
N LEU A 8 10.83 -4.56 -7.89
CA LEU A 8 9.73 -3.69 -7.47
C LEU A 8 9.86 -3.39 -5.98
N ALA A 9 9.73 -2.13 -5.61
CA ALA A 9 9.62 -1.73 -4.20
C ALA A 9 8.16 -1.58 -3.78
N LEU A 10 7.76 -2.28 -2.72
CA LEU A 10 6.49 -2.08 -2.04
C LEU A 10 6.74 -1.24 -0.79
N VAL A 11 6.14 -0.04 -0.73
CA VAL A 11 6.41 0.93 0.32
C VAL A 11 5.15 1.18 1.13
N ASN A 12 5.25 0.96 2.45
CA ASN A 12 4.21 1.30 3.40
C ASN A 12 4.28 2.80 3.72
N ASN A 13 3.24 3.55 3.35
CA ASN A 13 3.13 4.97 3.67
C ASN A 13 2.65 5.23 5.11
N ASP A 14 2.14 4.24 5.84
CA ASP A 14 1.74 4.39 7.25
C ASP A 14 2.94 4.45 8.21
N PHE A 15 4.15 4.19 7.72
CA PHE A 15 5.38 4.28 8.51
C PHE A 15 6.29 5.35 7.94
N GLU A 16 6.48 6.44 8.70
CA GLU A 16 7.19 7.65 8.27
C GLU A 16 8.58 7.36 7.68
N TYR A 17 9.36 6.46 8.29
CA TYR A 17 10.70 6.10 7.81
C TYR A 17 10.70 5.35 6.48
N CYS A 18 9.59 4.68 6.14
CA CYS A 18 9.38 4.10 4.81
C CYS A 18 8.84 5.16 3.85
N ALA A 19 7.85 5.94 4.27
CA ALA A 19 7.18 6.95 3.45
C ALA A 19 8.17 7.98 2.88
N ASN A 20 9.07 8.48 3.74
CA ASN A 20 10.06 9.51 3.41
C ASN A 20 11.28 8.98 2.67
N ARG A 21 11.38 7.66 2.44
CA ARG A 21 12.51 7.07 1.73
C ARG A 21 12.31 7.21 0.23
N GLU A 22 13.24 7.91 -0.41
CA GLU A 22 13.30 7.97 -1.87
C GLU A 22 13.81 6.63 -2.44
N VAL A 23 13.13 6.14 -3.47
CA VAL A 23 13.51 4.93 -4.22
C VAL A 23 13.42 5.28 -5.69
N THR A 24 14.58 5.31 -6.36
CA THR A 24 14.71 5.79 -7.75
C THR A 24 15.24 4.73 -8.70
N ASN A 25 15.73 3.60 -8.17
CA ASN A 25 16.42 2.56 -8.92
C ASN A 25 15.45 1.49 -9.50
N VAL A 26 14.22 1.43 -8.99
CA VAL A 26 13.17 0.49 -9.43
C VAL A 26 11.80 1.16 -9.36
N PRO A 27 10.78 0.65 -10.08
CA PRO A 27 9.39 1.03 -9.85
C PRO A 27 8.97 0.87 -8.38
N VAL A 28 8.02 1.72 -7.96
CA VAL A 28 7.53 1.76 -6.58
C VAL A 28 6.01 1.66 -6.60
N ILE A 29 5.45 0.78 -5.76
CA ILE A 29 4.03 0.79 -5.40
C ILE A 29 3.89 1.14 -3.93
N ARG A 30 3.05 2.13 -3.64
CA ARG A 30 2.78 2.59 -2.27
C ARG A 30 1.44 2.07 -1.79
N TYR A 31 1.37 1.67 -0.52
CA TYR A 31 0.13 1.25 0.12
C TYR A 31 -0.01 1.86 1.52
N ALA A 32 -1.26 2.07 1.95
CA ALA A 32 -1.56 2.67 3.25
C ALA A 32 -2.98 2.36 3.73
N VAL A 33 -3.18 2.49 5.04
CA VAL A 33 -4.49 2.50 5.70
C VAL A 33 -4.77 3.86 6.33
N SER A 34 -3.80 4.39 7.09
CA SER A 34 -3.97 5.62 7.87
C SER A 34 -3.50 6.87 7.14
N SER A 35 -2.50 6.73 6.25
CA SER A 35 -1.91 7.83 5.47
C SER A 35 -2.06 7.58 3.96
N PRO A 36 -3.29 7.67 3.40
CA PRO A 36 -3.58 7.26 2.03
C PRO A 36 -2.99 8.16 0.94
N ASP A 37 -2.51 9.35 1.30
CA ASP A 37 -1.96 10.29 0.34
C ASP A 37 -0.74 9.69 -0.36
N GLY A 38 -0.79 9.67 -1.70
CA GLY A 38 0.23 9.07 -2.54
C GLY A 38 0.31 7.54 -2.48
N ALA A 39 -0.61 6.85 -1.79
CA ALA A 39 -0.75 5.40 -1.84
C ALA A 39 -1.60 4.99 -3.05
N GLN A 40 -1.13 3.97 -3.78
CA GLN A 40 -1.86 3.37 -4.91
C GLN A 40 -2.86 2.32 -4.44
N PHE A 41 -2.58 1.65 -3.32
CA PHE A 41 -3.49 0.71 -2.69
C PHE A 41 -3.88 1.19 -1.29
N THR A 42 -5.18 1.15 -0.99
CA THR A 42 -5.68 1.50 0.35
C THR A 42 -6.69 0.50 0.86
N ALA A 43 -6.79 0.36 2.18
CA ALA A 43 -7.87 -0.38 2.83
C ALA A 43 -8.97 0.59 3.30
N ARG A 44 -10.21 0.29 2.93
CA ARG A 44 -11.42 1.05 3.29
C ARG A 44 -12.43 0.16 3.99
N ASP A 45 -13.41 0.79 4.63
CA ASP A 45 -14.55 0.11 5.26
C ASP A 45 -14.15 -1.01 6.25
N ILE A 46 -13.07 -0.79 6.99
CA ILE A 46 -12.50 -1.77 7.91
C ILE A 46 -13.46 -2.04 9.07
N LYS A 47 -13.88 -3.30 9.21
CA LYS A 47 -14.76 -3.76 10.28
C LYS A 47 -14.08 -4.90 11.04
N TYR A 48 -13.91 -4.71 12.34
CA TYR A 48 -13.37 -5.73 13.22
C TYR A 48 -14.48 -6.59 13.82
N SER A 49 -14.28 -7.89 13.86
CA SER A 49 -15.21 -8.85 14.45
C SER A 49 -14.46 -9.97 15.18
N HIS A 50 -15.18 -10.76 15.97
CA HIS A 50 -14.62 -11.94 16.62
C HIS A 50 -14.13 -13.01 15.62
N SER A 51 -14.63 -13.00 14.38
CA SER A 51 -14.29 -13.95 13.33
C SER A 51 -13.18 -13.46 12.39
N GLY A 52 -12.74 -12.21 12.53
CA GLY A 52 -11.73 -11.61 11.65
C GLY A 52 -12.01 -10.14 11.35
N THR A 53 -11.24 -9.59 10.41
CA THR A 53 -11.41 -8.23 9.92
C THR A 53 -11.87 -8.29 8.47
N THR A 54 -12.95 -7.59 8.15
CA THR A 54 -13.38 -7.40 6.75
C THR A 54 -13.05 -5.99 6.29
N PHE A 55 -12.62 -5.84 5.05
CA PHE A 55 -12.32 -4.53 4.47
C PHE A 55 -12.31 -4.58 2.95
N THR A 56 -12.42 -3.40 2.33
CA THR A 56 -12.29 -3.26 0.88
C THR A 56 -10.88 -2.80 0.55
N VAL A 57 -10.19 -3.51 -0.33
CA VAL A 57 -8.97 -3.03 -0.98
C VAL A 57 -9.37 -2.19 -2.19
N GLU A 58 -8.93 -0.94 -2.22
CA GLU A 58 -9.02 -0.08 -3.40
C GLU A 58 -7.65 0.03 -4.05
N GLY A 59 -7.60 0.02 -5.38
CA GLY A 59 -6.37 0.11 -6.17
C GLY A 59 -6.51 0.97 -7.43
N PRO A 60 -5.45 1.04 -8.24
CA PRO A 60 -5.45 1.77 -9.50
C PRO A 60 -6.51 1.28 -10.48
N GLU A 61 -6.88 2.12 -11.44
CA GLU A 61 -7.79 1.76 -12.55
C GLU A 61 -9.17 1.25 -12.09
N GLY A 62 -9.62 1.70 -10.92
CA GLY A 62 -10.91 1.30 -10.35
C GLY A 62 -10.93 -0.11 -9.76
N PHE A 63 -9.75 -0.71 -9.52
CA PHE A 63 -9.66 -1.97 -8.80
C PHE A 63 -10.30 -1.87 -7.42
N SER A 64 -11.16 -2.85 -7.11
CA SER A 64 -11.83 -2.97 -5.81
C SER A 64 -12.04 -4.44 -5.46
N LEU A 65 -11.71 -4.83 -4.22
CA LEU A 65 -11.85 -6.20 -3.73
C LEU A 65 -12.24 -6.20 -2.25
N GLU A 66 -13.37 -6.82 -1.90
CA GLU A 66 -13.76 -7.08 -0.51
C GLU A 66 -13.08 -8.35 0.00
N LEU A 67 -12.47 -8.27 1.19
CA LEU A 67 -11.75 -9.34 1.89
C LEU A 67 -12.31 -9.57 3.29
#